data_AF-A0A4Q6E026-F1
#
_entry.id   AF-A0A4Q6E026-F1
#
_cell.length_a   1.000
_cell.length_b   1.000
_cell.length_c   1.000
_cell.angle_alpha   90.00
_cell.angle_beta   90.00
_cell.angle_gamma   90.00
#
_symmetry.space_group_name_H-M   'P 1'
#
loop_
_entity.id
_entity.type
_entity.pdbx_description
1 polymer ?
#
loop_
_entity_poly.entity_id
_entity_poly.type
_entity_poly.pdbx_seq_one_letter_code
_entity_poly.pdbx_strand_id
1 'polypeptide(L)'
;TKWRFFAIQQKTGINLSGRWTAIFGDGDNRDTTVAEFKQSETGIVTGTFLTTTGDYRFLEGRVYNSTLYLSCFDGGHAYLFTGKITDENTITEGKFYAGLSGTDTWAAVRNENAKLPDAYSLTALKPGYKKLDFTFTDLSGNKVSINDNRFKNKVVIVQILGSWCPNCMDETAYMINYYKKYQPKGVEVIGLAYERTKDFARSVKAVTQLKDHFGITYPLLITGYTPAQKETAESLPALAKVVGFPTTIIIDKKGEVRKIHTGFSGPATGSHYTEYIAEFEKLTDDLLAE
;
A
#
# COMPACT_ATOMS: atom_id res chain seq x y z
N THR A 1 4.71 -20.91 19.51
CA THR A 1 5.84 -20.86 20.47
C THR A 1 5.54 -19.81 21.54
N LYS A 2 6.11 -19.89 22.75
CA LYS A 2 5.89 -18.89 23.83
C LYS A 2 6.69 -17.59 23.64
N TRP A 3 7.55 -17.53 22.62
CA TRP A 3 8.43 -16.42 22.32
C TRP A 3 8.69 -16.34 20.81
N ARG A 4 8.94 -15.12 20.31
CA ARG A 4 9.19 -14.81 18.89
C ARG A 4 10.67 -14.93 18.51
N PHE A 5 11.55 -14.27 19.27
CA PHE A 5 13.01 -14.27 19.02
C PHE A 5 13.82 -14.98 20.10
N PHE A 6 13.59 -14.65 21.37
CA PHE A 6 14.39 -15.13 22.49
C PHE A 6 13.51 -15.56 23.67
N ALA A 7 13.87 -16.67 24.31
CA ALA A 7 13.17 -17.18 25.49
C ALA A 7 13.46 -16.33 26.74
N ILE A 8 14.68 -15.82 26.87
CA ILE A 8 15.12 -14.99 28.00
C ILE A 8 14.80 -13.52 27.67
N GLN A 9 14.13 -12.85 28.60
CA GLN A 9 13.86 -11.43 28.51
C GLN A 9 15.05 -10.64 29.08
N GLN A 10 15.61 -9.74 28.29
CA GLN A 10 16.62 -8.80 28.74
C GLN A 10 15.97 -7.42 28.87
N LYS A 11 15.97 -6.87 30.09
CA LYS A 11 15.46 -5.51 30.31
C LYS A 11 16.46 -4.53 29.71
N THR A 12 16.02 -3.73 28.74
CA THR A 12 16.87 -2.70 28.12
C THR A 12 16.56 -1.34 28.75
N GLY A 13 17.60 -0.53 29.00
CA GLY A 13 17.43 0.86 29.43
C GLY A 13 17.03 1.82 28.30
N ILE A 14 17.02 1.35 27.06
CA ILE A 14 16.77 2.15 25.86
C ILE A 14 15.29 2.09 25.49
N ASN A 15 14.69 3.25 25.26
CA ASN A 15 13.31 3.42 24.80
C ASN A 15 13.30 3.75 23.29
N LEU A 16 12.79 2.83 22.48
CA LEU A 16 12.68 2.98 21.03
C LEU A 16 11.36 3.60 20.57
N SER A 17 10.42 3.85 21.49
CA SER A 17 9.14 4.47 21.14
C SER A 17 9.37 5.84 20.51
N GLY A 18 8.62 6.15 19.45
CA GLY A 18 8.69 7.43 18.75
C GLY A 18 8.85 7.27 17.25
N ARG A 19 9.19 8.38 16.60
CA ARG A 19 9.26 8.50 15.15
C ARG A 19 10.70 8.60 14.69
N TRP A 20 10.99 7.95 13.56
CA TRP A 20 12.34 7.84 13.03
C TRP A 20 12.34 8.10 11.53
N THR A 21 13.33 8.83 11.04
CA THR A 21 13.67 8.81 9.61
C THR A 21 14.50 7.56 9.38
N ALA A 22 14.00 6.63 8.57
CA ALA A 22 14.68 5.39 8.24
C ALA A 22 15.01 5.36 6.75
N ILE A 23 16.25 5.04 6.41
CA ILE A 23 16.72 4.95 5.02
C ILE A 23 16.98 3.49 4.71
N PHE A 24 16.36 2.97 3.66
CA PHE A 24 16.60 1.64 3.10
C PHE A 24 17.49 1.73 1.87
N GLY A 25 18.33 0.72 1.67
CA GLY A 25 19.23 0.63 0.53
C GLY A 25 20.48 1.50 0.61
N ASP A 26 21.32 1.36 -0.42
CA ASP A 26 22.61 2.01 -0.54
C ASP A 26 22.74 2.77 -1.88
N GLY A 27 23.61 3.78 -1.91
CA GLY A 27 23.87 4.59 -3.11
C GLY A 27 22.65 5.38 -3.60
N ASP A 28 22.41 5.32 -4.92
CA ASP A 28 21.32 6.05 -5.60
C ASP A 28 19.94 5.41 -5.41
N ASN A 29 19.87 4.20 -4.87
CA ASN A 29 18.61 3.46 -4.67
C ASN A 29 18.03 3.62 -3.27
N ARG A 30 18.44 4.67 -2.54
CA ARG A 30 17.98 4.92 -1.18
C ARG A 30 16.50 5.29 -1.15
N ASP A 31 15.74 4.57 -0.35
CA ASP A 31 14.35 4.90 -0.06
C ASP A 31 14.24 5.53 1.34
N THR A 32 13.62 6.71 1.41
CA THR A 32 13.40 7.40 2.69
C THR A 32 12.01 7.05 3.21
N THR A 33 12.01 6.37 4.34
CA THR A 33 10.83 5.86 5.03
C THR A 33 10.68 6.52 6.40
N VAL A 34 9.52 6.31 7.02
CA VAL A 34 9.28 6.76 8.39
C VAL A 34 9.00 5.55 9.25
N ALA A 35 9.81 5.29 10.26
CA ALA A 35 9.51 4.25 11.24
C ALA A 35 8.72 4.86 12.41
N GLU A 36 7.66 4.17 12.83
CA GLU A 36 6.91 4.50 14.03
C GLU A 36 6.90 3.29 14.95
N PHE A 37 7.55 3.42 16.10
CA PHE A 37 7.66 2.33 17.07
C PHE A 37 6.97 2.69 18.39
N LYS A 38 6.50 1.66 19.07
CA LYS A 38 6.02 1.68 20.45
C LYS A 38 6.69 0.55 21.21
N GLN A 39 7.24 0.86 22.38
CA GLN A 39 7.87 -0.13 23.26
C GLN A 39 7.07 -0.23 24.55
N SER A 40 6.57 -1.43 24.85
CA SER A 40 5.86 -1.72 26.09
C SER A 40 6.82 -1.79 27.28
N GLU A 41 6.26 -1.73 28.49
CA GLU A 41 7.01 -1.90 29.75
C GLU A 41 7.74 -3.26 29.85
N THR A 42 7.22 -4.28 29.18
CA THR A 42 7.82 -5.62 29.10
C THR A 42 8.94 -5.73 28.05
N GLY A 43 9.26 -4.63 27.36
CA GLY A 43 10.32 -4.56 26.35
C GLY A 43 9.92 -5.06 24.95
N ILE A 44 8.65 -5.42 24.74
CA ILE A 44 8.13 -5.71 23.39
C ILE A 44 8.08 -4.41 22.60
N VAL A 45 8.67 -4.43 21.41
CA VAL A 45 8.64 -3.33 20.43
C VAL A 45 7.66 -3.69 19.33
N THR A 46 6.72 -2.83 19.04
CA THR A 46 5.75 -2.95 17.93
C THR A 46 5.82 -1.71 17.05
N GLY A 47 5.42 -1.83 15.79
CA GLY A 47 5.32 -0.67 14.91
C GLY A 47 5.27 -1.06 13.43
N THR A 48 5.63 -0.10 12.59
CA THR A 48 5.78 -0.32 11.14
C THR A 48 6.77 0.70 10.57
N PHE A 49 7.16 0.51 9.31
CA PHE A 49 7.77 1.56 8.50
C PHE A 49 6.77 1.98 7.44
N LEU A 50 6.43 3.26 7.43
CA LEU A 50 5.66 3.88 6.37
C LEU A 50 6.57 4.16 5.17
N THR A 51 6.10 3.81 3.98
CA THR A 51 6.74 4.04 2.69
C THR A 51 5.79 4.81 1.78
N THR A 52 6.28 5.32 0.65
CA THR A 52 5.44 6.01 -0.35
C THR A 52 4.39 5.11 -1.02
N THR A 53 4.46 3.79 -0.84
CA THR A 53 3.55 2.81 -1.46
C THR A 53 2.71 2.01 -0.46
N GLY A 54 2.92 2.23 0.84
CA GLY A 54 2.19 1.59 1.93
C GLY A 54 3.08 1.40 3.13
N ASP A 55 3.08 0.24 3.77
CA ASP A 55 3.88 0.01 4.98
C ASP A 55 4.37 -1.44 5.14
N TYR A 56 5.23 -1.69 6.15
CA TYR A 56 5.74 -3.03 6.48
C TYR A 56 4.90 -3.80 7.52
N ARG A 57 3.61 -3.47 7.62
CA ARG A 57 2.59 -4.13 8.43
C ARG A 57 2.93 -4.18 9.92
N PHE A 58 2.30 -5.11 10.64
CA PHE A 58 2.37 -5.23 12.10
C PHE A 58 3.69 -5.85 12.56
N LEU A 59 4.76 -5.06 12.57
CA LEU A 59 6.04 -5.49 13.10
C LEU A 59 5.97 -5.64 14.62
N GLU A 60 6.55 -6.72 15.10
CA GLU A 60 6.74 -6.95 16.53
C GLU A 60 8.08 -7.64 16.77
N GLY A 61 8.72 -7.27 17.87
CA GLY A 61 9.89 -7.94 18.38
C GLY A 61 10.40 -7.31 19.65
N ARG A 62 11.72 -7.16 19.76
CA ARG A 62 12.39 -6.71 20.99
C ARG A 62 13.85 -6.36 20.73
N VAL A 63 14.47 -5.74 21.72
CA VAL A 63 15.91 -5.53 21.76
C VAL A 63 16.59 -6.67 22.52
N TYR A 64 17.73 -7.15 22.00
CA TYR A 64 18.61 -8.11 22.66
C TYR A 64 20.07 -7.76 22.31
N ASN A 65 20.94 -7.65 23.32
CA ASN A 65 22.35 -7.25 23.14
C ASN A 65 22.53 -6.03 22.20
N SER A 66 21.84 -4.93 22.52
CA SER A 66 21.84 -3.68 21.73
C SER A 66 21.41 -3.84 20.26
N THR A 67 20.75 -4.93 19.91
CA THR A 67 20.21 -5.15 18.57
C THR A 67 18.69 -5.23 18.64
N LEU A 68 18.02 -4.38 17.87
CA LEU A 68 16.58 -4.46 17.62
C LEU A 68 16.31 -5.61 16.66
N TYR A 69 15.36 -6.47 17.01
CA TYR A 69 14.81 -7.51 16.15
C TYR A 69 13.32 -7.24 15.97
N LEU A 70 12.84 -7.22 14.73
CA LEU A 70 11.41 -7.12 14.41
C LEU A 70 11.07 -8.15 13.34
N SER A 71 9.85 -8.68 13.39
CA SER A 71 9.34 -9.50 12.29
C SER A 71 7.84 -9.31 12.10
N CYS A 72 7.36 -9.70 10.94
CA CYS A 72 5.95 -9.94 10.68
C CYS A 72 5.81 -10.92 9.50
N PHE A 73 4.59 -11.34 9.22
CA PHE A 73 4.25 -11.99 7.96
C PHE A 73 3.38 -11.02 7.16
N ASP A 74 3.75 -10.70 5.93
CA ASP A 74 3.03 -9.71 5.12
C ASP A 74 1.95 -10.30 4.20
N GLY A 75 1.76 -11.63 4.24
CA GLY A 75 0.86 -12.36 3.35
C GLY A 75 1.60 -13.09 2.22
N GLY A 76 2.81 -12.64 1.86
CA GLY A 76 3.69 -13.28 0.88
C GLY A 76 5.10 -13.58 1.39
N HIS A 77 5.54 -12.91 2.45
CA HIS A 77 6.89 -12.92 2.97
C HIS A 77 6.87 -12.98 4.50
N ALA A 78 7.77 -13.79 5.06
CA ALA A 78 8.23 -13.60 6.42
C ALA A 78 9.29 -12.49 6.41
N TYR A 79 8.97 -11.37 7.07
CA TYR A 79 9.90 -10.26 7.24
C TYR A 79 10.72 -10.42 8.50
N LEU A 80 12.01 -10.12 8.39
CA LEU A 80 12.92 -10.01 9.51
C LEU A 80 13.72 -8.72 9.36
N PHE A 81 13.68 -7.89 10.40
CA PHE A 81 14.52 -6.72 10.52
C PHE A 81 15.45 -6.91 11.71
N THR A 82 16.72 -6.60 11.51
CA THR A 82 17.68 -6.39 12.59
C THR A 82 18.25 -4.98 12.48
N GLY A 83 18.65 -4.39 13.60
CA GLY A 83 19.36 -3.10 13.59
C GLY A 83 20.11 -2.87 14.89
N LYS A 84 21.36 -2.45 14.80
CA LYS A 84 22.21 -2.19 15.95
C LYS A 84 21.91 -0.81 16.51
N ILE A 85 21.53 -0.76 17.76
CA ILE A 85 21.27 0.46 18.51
C ILE A 85 22.62 0.97 19.01
N THR A 86 23.04 2.11 18.50
CA THR A 86 24.35 2.71 18.84
C THR A 86 24.23 3.73 19.97
N ASP A 87 23.10 4.45 20.00
CA ASP A 87 22.69 5.35 21.07
C ASP A 87 21.14 5.44 21.12
N GLU A 88 20.59 6.33 21.94
CA GLU A 88 19.13 6.51 22.12
C GLU A 88 18.39 7.05 20.88
N ASN A 89 19.12 7.55 19.89
CA ASN A 89 18.63 8.25 18.70
C ASN A 89 19.07 7.62 17.38
N THR A 90 19.92 6.57 17.40
CA THR A 90 20.56 6.05 16.19
C THR A 90 20.54 4.52 16.12
N ILE A 91 19.99 4.00 15.02
CA ILE A 91 20.04 2.58 14.63
C ILE A 91 20.87 2.45 13.35
N THR A 92 21.90 1.62 13.38
CA THR A 92 22.81 1.37 12.26
C THR A 92 22.91 -0.12 11.94
N GLU A 93 23.68 -0.47 10.91
CA GLU A 93 23.94 -1.87 10.52
C GLU A 93 22.64 -2.67 10.31
N GLY A 94 21.57 -1.98 9.91
CA GLY A 94 20.27 -2.58 9.76
C GLY A 94 20.26 -3.56 8.59
N LYS A 95 19.62 -4.70 8.81
CA LYS A 95 19.34 -5.70 7.77
C LYS A 95 17.85 -5.93 7.71
N PHE A 96 17.32 -6.00 6.51
CA PHE A 96 15.96 -6.38 6.22
C PHE A 96 15.99 -7.62 5.34
N TYR A 97 15.19 -8.63 5.68
CA TYR A 97 15.02 -9.85 4.91
C TYR A 97 13.56 -10.03 4.54
N ALA A 98 13.30 -10.34 3.28
CA ALA A 98 11.99 -10.59 2.70
C ALA A 98 11.96 -11.97 2.02
N GLY A 99 11.46 -12.97 2.73
CA GLY A 99 11.35 -14.33 2.21
C GLY A 99 12.71 -14.99 1.98
N LEU A 100 12.83 -15.76 0.89
CA LEU A 100 14.00 -16.64 0.65
C LEU A 100 15.26 -15.90 0.18
N SER A 101 15.10 -14.79 -0.56
CA SER A 101 16.22 -14.12 -1.23
C SER A 101 16.19 -12.60 -1.15
N GLY A 102 15.08 -12.01 -0.68
CA GLY A 102 14.98 -10.56 -0.52
C GLY A 102 15.86 -10.13 0.65
N THR A 103 16.81 -9.24 0.41
CA THR A 103 17.61 -8.63 1.46
C THR A 103 17.86 -7.16 1.12
N ASP A 104 17.88 -6.32 2.14
CA ASP A 104 18.24 -4.91 2.04
C ASP A 104 18.97 -4.45 3.29
N THR A 105 19.61 -3.28 3.22
CA THR A 105 20.20 -2.58 4.36
C THR A 105 19.29 -1.45 4.81
N TRP A 106 19.36 -1.10 6.09
CA TRP A 106 18.71 0.11 6.57
C TRP A 106 19.44 0.76 7.74
N ALA A 107 19.17 2.04 7.96
CA ALA A 107 19.59 2.77 9.14
C ALA A 107 18.49 3.77 9.51
N ALA A 108 18.42 4.17 10.78
CA ALA A 108 17.42 5.12 11.23
C ALA A 108 17.97 6.10 12.26
N VAL A 109 17.49 7.34 12.18
CA VAL A 109 17.76 8.40 13.15
C VAL A 109 16.42 8.91 13.69
N ARG A 110 16.33 9.10 15.00
CA ARG A 110 15.13 9.62 15.66
C ARG A 110 14.80 11.01 15.09
N ASN A 111 13.54 11.19 14.68
CA ASN A 111 13.05 12.42 14.10
C ASN A 111 11.53 12.49 14.24
N GLU A 112 11.05 13.26 15.21
CA GLU A 112 9.62 13.48 15.46
C GLU A 112 8.90 14.17 14.29
N ASN A 113 9.64 14.84 13.41
CA ASN A 113 9.11 15.52 12.22
C ASN A 113 9.28 14.72 10.93
N ALA A 114 9.73 13.46 11.00
CA ALA A 114 9.92 12.62 9.82
C ALA A 114 8.59 12.47 9.06
N LYS A 115 8.57 12.78 7.77
CA LYS A 115 7.35 12.68 6.95
C LYS A 115 7.65 12.16 5.57
N LEU A 116 6.69 11.45 5.02
CA LEU A 116 6.71 11.06 3.61
C LEU A 116 6.22 12.23 2.74
N PRO A 117 6.54 12.21 1.43
CA PRO A 117 5.84 13.05 0.47
C PRO A 117 4.33 12.83 0.51
N ASP A 118 3.57 13.85 0.13
CA ASP A 118 2.12 13.75 0.01
C ASP A 118 1.74 12.71 -1.06
N ALA A 119 0.99 11.68 -0.66
CA ALA A 119 0.52 10.59 -1.52
C ALA A 119 -0.34 11.08 -2.70
N TYR A 120 -0.99 12.25 -2.57
CA TYR A 120 -1.76 12.87 -3.65
C TYR A 120 -0.90 13.62 -4.68
N SER A 121 0.39 13.82 -4.40
CA SER A 121 1.33 14.54 -5.27
C SER A 121 2.23 13.61 -6.10
N LEU A 122 2.26 12.31 -5.77
CA LEU A 122 3.17 11.34 -6.38
C LEU A 122 2.82 11.02 -7.82
N THR A 123 1.53 11.07 -8.17
CA THR A 123 1.03 10.88 -9.52
C THR A 123 -0.03 11.93 -9.85
N ALA A 124 -0.17 12.22 -11.13
CA ALA A 124 -1.14 13.19 -11.65
C ALA A 124 -1.54 12.81 -13.07
N LEU A 125 -2.62 13.42 -13.55
CA LEU A 125 -2.90 13.45 -14.99
C LEU A 125 -1.86 14.30 -15.72
N LYS A 126 -1.58 13.94 -16.97
CA LYS A 126 -0.80 14.78 -17.88
C LYS A 126 -1.57 16.08 -18.17
N PRO A 127 -0.86 17.21 -18.44
CA PRO A 127 -1.50 18.45 -18.83
C PRO A 127 -2.49 18.25 -19.98
N GLY A 128 -3.68 18.87 -19.86
CA GLY A 128 -4.75 18.77 -20.85
C GLY A 128 -5.69 17.57 -20.67
N TYR A 129 -5.33 16.56 -19.88
CA TYR A 129 -6.24 15.48 -19.53
C TYR A 129 -7.10 15.85 -18.32
N LYS A 130 -8.38 15.49 -18.39
CA LYS A 130 -9.32 15.55 -17.26
C LYS A 130 -9.94 14.20 -16.91
N LYS A 131 -9.93 13.26 -17.86
CA LYS A 131 -10.60 11.96 -17.77
C LYS A 131 -9.62 10.86 -18.12
N LEU A 132 -9.94 9.66 -17.66
CA LEU A 132 -9.30 8.43 -18.15
C LEU A 132 -10.10 7.89 -19.34
N ASP A 133 -9.41 7.20 -20.23
CA ASP A 133 -10.05 6.42 -21.29
C ASP A 133 -9.33 5.09 -21.40
N PHE A 134 -10.01 4.01 -21.03
CA PHE A 134 -9.47 2.67 -21.08
C PHE A 134 -10.57 1.64 -21.34
N THR A 135 -10.16 0.51 -21.91
CA THR A 135 -10.98 -0.69 -22.06
C THR A 135 -10.09 -1.90 -21.84
N PHE A 136 -10.44 -2.75 -20.88
CA PHE A 136 -9.70 -3.97 -20.56
C PHE A 136 -10.64 -5.17 -20.51
N THR A 137 -10.08 -6.36 -20.29
CA THR A 137 -10.84 -7.61 -20.27
C THR A 137 -11.13 -8.02 -18.81
N ASP A 138 -12.38 -8.31 -18.47
CA ASP A 138 -12.75 -8.85 -17.16
C ASP A 138 -12.32 -10.31 -16.99
N LEU A 139 -12.56 -10.89 -15.80
CA LEU A 139 -12.18 -12.28 -15.50
C LEU A 139 -12.93 -13.33 -16.33
N SER A 140 -14.05 -12.97 -16.95
CA SER A 140 -14.88 -13.83 -17.82
C SER A 140 -14.56 -13.67 -19.30
N GLY A 141 -13.64 -12.77 -19.67
CA GLY A 141 -13.25 -12.53 -21.05
C GLY A 141 -14.00 -11.38 -21.74
N ASN A 142 -14.90 -10.68 -21.04
CA ASN A 142 -15.66 -9.57 -21.62
C ASN A 142 -14.85 -8.28 -21.61
N LYS A 143 -15.05 -7.43 -22.61
CA LYS A 143 -14.48 -6.08 -22.60
C LYS A 143 -15.32 -5.16 -21.71
N VAL A 144 -14.65 -4.42 -20.83
CA VAL A 144 -15.25 -3.42 -19.94
C VAL A 144 -14.50 -2.10 -20.13
N SER A 145 -15.25 -1.04 -20.39
CA SER A 145 -14.74 0.32 -20.56
C SER A 145 -15.15 1.20 -19.39
N ILE A 146 -14.28 2.15 -19.01
CA ILE A 146 -14.65 3.20 -18.05
C ILE A 146 -15.84 4.05 -18.53
N ASN A 147 -16.11 4.05 -19.84
CA ASN A 147 -17.22 4.77 -20.46
C ASN A 147 -18.54 3.96 -20.51
N ASP A 148 -18.55 2.73 -19.97
CA ASP A 148 -19.76 1.91 -19.93
C ASP A 148 -20.86 2.54 -19.09
N ASN A 149 -22.12 2.22 -19.42
CA ASN A 149 -23.28 2.85 -18.78
C ASN A 149 -23.31 2.69 -17.25
N ARG A 150 -22.72 1.63 -16.68
CA ARG A 150 -22.70 1.46 -15.21
C ARG A 150 -21.93 2.58 -14.52
N PHE A 151 -20.94 3.18 -15.18
CA PHE A 151 -20.05 4.21 -14.61
C PHE A 151 -20.54 5.64 -14.87
N LYS A 152 -21.53 5.84 -15.75
CA LYS A 152 -22.06 7.16 -16.07
C LYS A 152 -22.87 7.74 -14.92
N ASN A 153 -22.67 9.03 -14.62
CA ASN A 153 -23.34 9.74 -13.52
C ASN A 153 -23.12 9.07 -12.15
N LYS A 154 -21.99 8.38 -11.99
CA LYS A 154 -21.54 7.76 -10.73
C LYS A 154 -20.23 8.37 -10.30
N VAL A 155 -20.00 8.41 -9.00
CA VAL A 155 -18.63 8.55 -8.50
C VAL A 155 -17.95 7.21 -8.74
N VAL A 156 -16.80 7.21 -9.42
CA VAL A 156 -16.09 5.98 -9.77
C VAL A 156 -14.74 5.94 -9.09
N ILE A 157 -14.48 4.84 -8.39
CA ILE A 157 -13.18 4.55 -7.80
C ILE A 157 -12.48 3.53 -8.70
N VAL A 158 -11.34 3.92 -9.27
CA VAL A 158 -10.47 3.01 -10.01
C VAL A 158 -9.35 2.57 -9.07
N GLN A 159 -9.31 1.29 -8.74
CA GLN A 159 -8.27 0.68 -7.93
C GLN A 159 -7.21 0.07 -8.85
N ILE A 160 -5.99 0.59 -8.85
CA ILE A 160 -4.85 -0.01 -9.55
C ILE A 160 -4.14 -0.95 -8.58
N LEU A 161 -4.12 -2.25 -8.89
CA LEU A 161 -3.67 -3.30 -7.98
C LEU A 161 -2.87 -4.40 -8.68
N GLY A 162 -2.29 -5.28 -7.86
CA GLY A 162 -1.80 -6.59 -8.28
C GLY A 162 -2.11 -7.63 -7.21
N SER A 163 -2.45 -8.85 -7.60
CA SER A 163 -2.78 -9.96 -6.68
C SER A 163 -1.62 -10.35 -5.76
N TRP A 164 -0.41 -9.97 -6.15
CA TRP A 164 0.86 -10.23 -5.48
C TRP A 164 1.28 -9.12 -4.51
N CYS A 165 0.52 -8.02 -4.43
CA CYS A 165 0.86 -6.80 -3.68
C CYS A 165 0.17 -6.80 -2.30
N PRO A 166 0.90 -6.90 -1.19
CA PRO A 166 0.32 -6.92 0.17
C PRO A 166 -0.52 -5.69 0.51
N ASN A 167 -0.02 -4.47 0.25
CA ASN A 167 -0.77 -3.24 0.53
C ASN A 167 -2.04 -3.13 -0.32
N CYS A 168 -2.05 -3.74 -1.51
CA CYS A 168 -3.24 -3.83 -2.36
C CYS A 168 -4.31 -4.75 -1.74
N MET A 169 -3.90 -5.77 -0.97
CA MET A 169 -4.83 -6.62 -0.22
C MET A 169 -5.47 -5.85 0.94
N ASP A 170 -4.68 -5.05 1.68
CA ASP A 170 -5.20 -4.20 2.76
C ASP A 170 -6.16 -3.12 2.22
N GLU A 171 -5.83 -2.49 1.08
CA GLU A 171 -6.74 -1.56 0.39
C GLU A 171 -8.01 -2.28 -0.06
N THR A 172 -7.89 -3.48 -0.64
CA THR A 172 -9.04 -4.28 -1.08
C THR A 172 -9.95 -4.63 0.10
N ALA A 173 -9.39 -5.05 1.24
CA ALA A 173 -10.16 -5.36 2.45
C ALA A 173 -11.00 -4.16 2.93
N TYR A 174 -10.43 -2.95 2.86
CA TYR A 174 -11.17 -1.72 3.08
C TYR A 174 -12.24 -1.48 2.00
N MET A 175 -11.86 -1.60 0.72
CA MET A 175 -12.68 -1.31 -0.45
C MET A 175 -13.96 -2.16 -0.49
N ILE A 176 -13.94 -3.40 0.02
CA ILE A 176 -15.15 -4.24 0.13
C ILE A 176 -16.22 -3.57 0.98
N ASN A 177 -15.85 -3.14 2.19
CA ASN A 177 -16.78 -2.54 3.12
C ASN A 177 -17.24 -1.16 2.64
N TYR A 178 -16.30 -0.37 2.11
CA TYR A 178 -16.60 0.90 1.46
C TYR A 178 -17.60 0.71 0.32
N TYR A 179 -17.35 -0.21 -0.62
CA TYR A 179 -18.23 -0.42 -1.76
C TYR A 179 -19.62 -0.88 -1.33
N LYS A 180 -19.73 -1.80 -0.37
CA LYS A 180 -21.02 -2.21 0.20
C LYS A 180 -21.81 -1.02 0.77
N LYS A 181 -21.13 -0.06 1.42
CA LYS A 181 -21.74 1.14 2.00
C LYS A 181 -22.15 2.18 0.95
N TYR A 182 -21.35 2.36 -0.10
CA TYR A 182 -21.49 3.48 -1.03
C TYR A 182 -22.11 3.12 -2.38
N GLN A 183 -22.13 1.85 -2.78
CA GLN A 183 -22.76 1.40 -4.02
C GLN A 183 -24.24 1.80 -4.11
N PRO A 184 -25.07 1.64 -3.06
CA PRO A 184 -26.46 2.08 -3.10
C PRO A 184 -26.62 3.60 -3.23
N LYS A 185 -25.58 4.37 -2.88
CA LYS A 185 -25.58 5.85 -2.96
C LYS A 185 -25.14 6.37 -4.33
N GLY A 186 -24.71 5.50 -5.24
CA GLY A 186 -24.25 5.91 -6.57
C GLY A 186 -22.73 5.93 -6.75
N VAL A 187 -22.00 5.10 -5.99
CA VAL A 187 -20.58 4.81 -6.24
C VAL A 187 -20.42 3.51 -7.02
N GLU A 188 -19.49 3.49 -7.97
CA GLU A 188 -18.99 2.25 -8.59
C GLU A 188 -17.49 2.11 -8.33
N VAL A 189 -17.03 0.87 -8.20
CA VAL A 189 -15.61 0.55 -8.07
C VAL A 189 -15.20 -0.31 -9.27
N ILE A 190 -13.98 -0.14 -9.75
CA ILE A 190 -13.38 -1.00 -10.78
C ILE A 190 -11.91 -1.24 -10.47
N GLY A 191 -11.48 -2.50 -10.43
CA GLY A 191 -10.09 -2.87 -10.22
C GLY A 191 -9.37 -3.11 -11.54
N LEU A 192 -8.18 -2.52 -11.69
CA LEU A 192 -7.25 -2.76 -12.81
C LEU A 192 -6.06 -3.56 -12.30
N ALA A 193 -6.03 -4.85 -12.64
CA ALA A 193 -5.00 -5.77 -12.21
C ALA A 193 -3.78 -5.73 -13.15
N TYR A 194 -2.63 -5.35 -12.62
CA TYR A 194 -1.31 -5.43 -13.25
C TYR A 194 -0.54 -6.61 -12.65
N GLU A 195 -0.70 -7.76 -13.29
CA GLU A 195 -0.04 -8.99 -12.86
C GLU A 195 1.40 -9.05 -13.38
N ARG A 196 2.26 -9.85 -12.72
CA ARG A 196 3.68 -10.03 -13.12
C ARG A 196 3.86 -10.86 -14.41
N THR A 197 2.80 -11.01 -15.19
CA THR A 197 2.75 -11.79 -16.42
C THR A 197 1.72 -11.18 -17.36
N LYS A 198 1.96 -11.31 -18.67
CA LYS A 198 0.99 -10.95 -19.71
C LYS A 198 0.06 -12.11 -20.08
N ASP A 199 0.29 -13.29 -19.52
CA ASP A 199 -0.57 -14.44 -19.74
C ASP A 199 -1.93 -14.20 -19.06
N PHE A 200 -2.97 -14.11 -19.88
CA PHE A 200 -4.32 -13.80 -19.41
C PHE A 200 -4.87 -14.88 -18.48
N ALA A 201 -4.71 -16.17 -18.82
CA ALA A 201 -5.24 -17.26 -18.01
C ALA A 201 -4.57 -17.35 -16.64
N ARG A 202 -3.25 -17.15 -16.57
CA ARG A 202 -2.49 -17.08 -15.32
C ARG A 202 -2.91 -15.88 -14.48
N SER A 203 -3.12 -14.73 -15.11
CA SER A 203 -3.60 -13.52 -14.43
C SER A 203 -5.01 -13.71 -13.87
N VAL A 204 -5.95 -14.24 -14.68
CA VAL A 204 -7.31 -14.56 -14.24
C VAL A 204 -7.29 -15.52 -13.06
N LYS A 205 -6.44 -16.55 -13.07
CA LYS A 205 -6.32 -17.48 -11.94
C LYS A 205 -5.91 -16.76 -10.66
N ALA A 206 -4.86 -15.94 -10.70
CA ALA A 206 -4.37 -15.23 -9.52
C ALA A 206 -5.37 -14.19 -8.99
N VAL A 207 -5.98 -13.42 -9.89
CA VAL A 207 -6.97 -12.40 -9.52
C VAL A 207 -8.29 -13.02 -9.05
N THR A 208 -8.68 -14.19 -9.57
CA THR A 208 -9.83 -14.95 -9.04
C THR A 208 -9.59 -15.39 -7.60
N GLN A 209 -8.39 -15.84 -7.25
CA GLN A 209 -8.06 -16.21 -5.87
C GLN A 209 -8.21 -15.00 -4.92
N LEU A 210 -7.72 -13.83 -5.33
CA LEU A 210 -7.92 -12.57 -4.59
C LEU A 210 -9.42 -12.25 -4.44
N LYS A 211 -10.15 -12.33 -5.57
CA LYS A 211 -11.59 -12.08 -5.63
C LYS A 211 -12.37 -12.97 -4.65
N ASP A 212 -12.07 -14.25 -4.63
CA ASP A 212 -12.77 -15.22 -3.78
C ASP A 212 -12.38 -15.07 -2.31
N HIS A 213 -11.10 -14.78 -2.02
CA HIS A 213 -10.63 -14.56 -0.66
C HIS A 213 -11.32 -13.36 0.02
N PHE A 214 -11.47 -12.24 -0.69
CA PHE A 214 -12.09 -11.03 -0.17
C PHE A 214 -13.59 -10.92 -0.46
N GLY A 215 -14.14 -11.80 -1.29
CA GLY A 215 -15.53 -11.69 -1.74
C GLY A 215 -15.78 -10.44 -2.61
N ILE A 216 -14.85 -10.09 -3.48
CA ILE A 216 -14.97 -8.90 -4.35
C ILE A 216 -16.18 -9.06 -5.27
N THR A 217 -17.05 -8.04 -5.27
CA THR A 217 -18.30 -7.99 -6.06
C THR A 217 -18.26 -6.97 -7.20
N TYR A 218 -17.29 -6.07 -7.22
CA TYR A 218 -17.07 -5.14 -8.32
C TYR A 218 -16.18 -5.75 -9.42
N PRO A 219 -16.20 -5.21 -10.66
CA PRO A 219 -15.39 -5.73 -11.75
C PRO A 219 -13.88 -5.64 -11.48
N LEU A 220 -13.17 -6.71 -11.80
CA LEU A 220 -11.71 -6.76 -11.86
C LEU A 220 -11.29 -7.03 -13.29
N LEU A 221 -10.46 -6.16 -13.84
CA LEU A 221 -10.00 -6.22 -15.22
C LEU A 221 -8.53 -6.61 -15.28
N ILE A 222 -8.21 -7.56 -16.14
CA ILE A 222 -6.82 -7.89 -16.49
C ILE A 222 -6.37 -6.91 -17.57
N THR A 223 -5.35 -6.12 -17.26
CA THR A 223 -4.89 -5.04 -18.16
C THR A 223 -4.11 -5.57 -19.36
N GLY A 224 -3.46 -6.74 -19.21
CA GLY A 224 -2.51 -7.27 -20.20
C GLY A 224 -1.12 -6.62 -20.12
N TYR A 225 -0.91 -5.72 -19.16
CA TYR A 225 0.34 -5.02 -18.89
C TYR A 225 0.93 -5.47 -17.56
N THR A 226 2.25 -5.48 -17.48
CA THR A 226 2.96 -5.79 -16.23
C THR A 226 3.05 -4.56 -15.33
N PRO A 227 3.40 -4.69 -14.03
CA PRO A 227 3.59 -3.53 -13.16
C PRO A 227 4.81 -2.65 -13.50
N ALA A 228 5.55 -2.95 -14.58
CA ALA A 228 6.64 -2.12 -15.03
C ALA A 228 6.16 -0.69 -15.35
N GLN A 229 6.94 0.31 -14.95
CA GLN A 229 6.55 1.73 -15.09
C GLN A 229 6.23 2.13 -16.54
N LYS A 230 7.00 1.62 -17.51
CA LYS A 230 6.74 1.85 -18.93
C LYS A 230 5.40 1.28 -19.37
N GLU A 231 5.09 0.06 -18.95
CA GLU A 231 3.87 -0.63 -19.34
C GLU A 231 2.61 -0.04 -18.71
N THR A 232 2.69 0.33 -17.43
CA THR A 232 1.59 1.04 -16.75
C THR A 232 1.31 2.39 -17.42
N ALA A 233 2.35 3.14 -17.80
CA ALA A 233 2.20 4.41 -18.53
C ALA A 233 1.60 4.24 -19.95
N GLU A 234 1.93 3.13 -20.64
CA GLU A 234 1.33 2.79 -21.94
C GLU A 234 -0.16 2.46 -21.81
N SER A 235 -0.53 1.72 -20.76
CA SER A 235 -1.91 1.26 -20.55
C SER A 235 -2.90 2.37 -20.14
N LEU A 236 -2.40 3.43 -19.49
CA LEU A 236 -3.18 4.57 -19.01
C LEU A 236 -2.51 5.87 -19.45
N PRO A 237 -2.60 6.24 -20.75
CA PRO A 237 -1.81 7.31 -21.34
C PRO A 237 -2.10 8.69 -20.74
N ALA A 238 -3.27 8.87 -20.13
CA ALA A 238 -3.67 10.10 -19.43
C ALA A 238 -2.86 10.34 -18.15
N LEU A 239 -2.29 9.31 -17.52
CA LEU A 239 -1.47 9.44 -16.32
C LEU A 239 -0.04 9.83 -16.68
N ALA A 240 0.56 10.73 -15.89
CA ALA A 240 1.96 11.12 -16.05
C ALA A 240 2.90 9.94 -15.76
N LYS A 241 2.63 9.20 -14.67
CA LYS A 241 3.32 7.98 -14.26
C LYS A 241 2.49 7.24 -13.22
N VAL A 242 2.56 5.91 -13.18
CA VAL A 242 2.13 5.13 -12.00
C VAL A 242 3.39 4.89 -11.16
N VAL A 243 3.43 5.44 -9.95
CA VAL A 243 4.63 5.40 -9.09
C VAL A 243 4.69 4.14 -8.24
N GLY A 244 3.54 3.59 -7.88
CA GLY A 244 3.48 2.40 -7.02
C GLY A 244 2.11 1.76 -6.98
N PHE A 245 2.06 0.62 -6.32
CA PHE A 245 0.87 -0.17 -6.09
C PHE A 245 0.61 -0.27 -4.58
N PRO A 246 -0.64 -0.08 -4.13
CA PRO A 246 -1.79 0.31 -4.93
C PRO A 246 -1.74 1.77 -5.41
N THR A 247 -2.61 2.13 -6.34
CA THR A 247 -2.95 3.53 -6.65
C THR A 247 -4.47 3.65 -6.82
N THR A 248 -5.09 4.58 -6.11
CA THR A 248 -6.54 4.82 -6.15
C THR A 248 -6.83 6.09 -6.94
N ILE A 249 -7.68 6.01 -7.97
CA ILE A 249 -8.13 7.17 -8.74
C ILE A 249 -9.60 7.42 -8.45
N ILE A 250 -9.93 8.66 -8.09
CA ILE A 250 -11.26 9.07 -7.65
C ILE A 250 -11.85 9.97 -8.74
N ILE A 251 -12.95 9.53 -9.34
CA ILE A 251 -13.60 10.16 -10.49
C ILE A 251 -15.00 10.62 -10.07
N ASP A 252 -15.36 11.85 -10.44
CA ASP A 252 -16.69 12.40 -10.14
C ASP A 252 -17.79 11.93 -11.12
N LYS A 253 -19.04 12.34 -10.86
CA LYS A 253 -20.21 12.00 -11.69
C LYS A 253 -20.13 12.51 -13.13
N LYS A 254 -19.25 13.47 -13.43
CA LYS A 254 -19.00 14.00 -14.79
C LYS A 254 -17.91 13.19 -15.50
N GLY A 255 -17.29 12.22 -14.83
CA GLY A 255 -16.19 11.42 -15.34
C GLY A 255 -14.83 12.12 -15.25
N GLU A 256 -14.72 13.22 -14.50
CA GLU A 256 -13.45 13.92 -14.31
C GLU A 256 -12.68 13.34 -13.11
N VAL A 257 -11.37 13.17 -13.26
CA VAL A 257 -10.48 12.72 -12.18
C VAL A 257 -10.31 13.88 -11.19
N ARG A 258 -10.63 13.62 -9.93
CA ARG A 258 -10.59 14.62 -8.85
C ARG A 258 -9.37 14.49 -7.97
N LYS A 259 -9.01 13.26 -7.63
CA LYS A 259 -7.79 12.96 -6.88
C LYS A 259 -7.20 11.64 -7.35
N ILE A 260 -5.89 11.51 -7.21
CA ILE A 260 -5.18 10.25 -7.33
C ILE A 260 -4.34 10.09 -6.08
N HIS A 261 -4.47 8.94 -5.41
CA HIS A 261 -3.72 8.61 -4.20
C HIS A 261 -2.79 7.44 -4.51
N THR A 262 -1.48 7.61 -4.30
CA THR A 262 -0.50 6.53 -4.47
C THR A 262 -0.19 5.88 -3.13
N GLY A 263 -0.15 4.54 -3.14
CA GLY A 263 0.04 3.72 -1.96
C GLY A 263 -1.21 3.61 -1.10
N PHE A 264 -1.11 2.82 -0.05
CA PHE A 264 -2.14 2.68 0.96
C PHE A 264 -1.50 2.40 2.31
N SER A 265 -1.69 3.31 3.25
CA SER A 265 -1.24 3.11 4.64
C SER A 265 -2.20 2.14 5.30
N GLY A 266 -1.78 0.89 5.50
CA GLY A 266 -2.62 -0.17 6.05
C GLY A 266 -2.88 0.00 7.55
N PRO A 267 -3.72 -0.85 8.16
CA PRO A 267 -4.15 -0.66 9.55
C PRO A 267 -3.00 -0.69 10.58
N ALA A 268 -1.83 -1.24 10.22
CA ALA A 268 -0.64 -1.22 11.07
C ALA A 268 -0.10 0.20 11.32
N THR A 269 -0.44 1.16 10.47
CA THR A 269 -0.07 2.57 10.61
C THR A 269 -0.94 3.35 11.60
N GLY A 270 -1.98 2.73 12.18
CA GLY A 270 -2.80 3.36 13.22
C GLY A 270 -3.55 4.60 12.73
N SER A 271 -3.17 5.78 13.24
CA SER A 271 -3.90 7.03 12.94
C SER A 271 -3.86 7.39 11.46
N HIS A 272 -2.75 7.16 10.77
CA HIS A 272 -2.62 7.44 9.32
C HIS A 272 -3.67 6.68 8.51
N TYR A 273 -3.92 5.42 8.85
CA TYR A 273 -4.99 4.62 8.24
C TYR A 273 -6.36 5.23 8.53
N THR A 274 -6.68 5.52 9.79
CA THR A 274 -8.01 6.04 10.15
C THR A 274 -8.28 7.43 9.58
N GLU A 275 -7.27 8.29 9.49
CA GLU A 275 -7.33 9.62 8.89
C GLU A 275 -7.56 9.49 7.38
N TYR A 276 -6.79 8.64 6.69
CA TYR A 276 -6.99 8.36 5.27
C TYR A 276 -8.42 7.85 4.98
N ILE A 277 -8.95 6.91 5.76
CA ILE A 277 -10.32 6.42 5.58
C ILE A 277 -11.34 7.55 5.77
N ALA A 278 -11.18 8.37 6.79
CA ALA A 278 -12.09 9.48 7.06
C ALA A 278 -12.06 10.51 5.91
N GLU A 279 -10.87 10.87 5.43
CA GLU A 279 -10.71 11.81 4.31
C GLU A 279 -11.27 11.25 2.99
N PHE A 280 -10.99 9.97 2.70
CA PHE A 280 -11.48 9.30 1.50
C PHE A 280 -13.01 9.24 1.49
N GLU A 281 -13.62 8.82 2.59
CA GLU A 281 -15.08 8.76 2.69
C GLU A 281 -15.73 10.14 2.64
N LYS A 282 -15.13 11.14 3.29
CA LYS A 282 -15.61 12.52 3.22
C LYS A 282 -15.59 13.03 1.78
N LEU A 283 -14.49 12.81 1.05
CA LEU A 283 -14.39 13.20 -0.35
C LEU A 283 -15.49 12.51 -1.19
N THR A 284 -15.75 11.23 -0.96
CA THR A 284 -16.83 10.52 -1.64
C THR A 284 -18.19 11.15 -1.36
N ASP A 285 -18.52 11.43 -0.10
CA ASP A 285 -19.80 12.08 0.25
C ASP A 285 -19.91 13.48 -0.40
N ASP A 286 -18.82 14.26 -0.42
CA ASP A 286 -18.77 15.56 -1.10
C ASP A 286 -19.08 15.41 -2.61
N LEU A 287 -18.43 14.45 -3.29
CA LEU A 287 -18.65 14.20 -4.73
C LEU A 287 -20.05 13.66 -5.05
N LEU A 288 -20.66 12.91 -4.13
CA LEU A 288 -22.03 12.44 -4.27
C LEU A 288 -23.04 13.59 -4.17
N ALA A 289 -22.72 14.64 -3.41
CA ALA A 289 -23.56 15.82 -3.21
C ALA A 289 -23.50 16.86 -4.35
N GLU A 290 -22.44 16.86 -5.18
CA GLU A 290 -22.26 17.77 -6.34
C GLU A 290 -23.31 17.62 -7.45
#